data_AF-A0A485JC71-F1
#
_entry.id   AF-A0A485JC71-F1
#
_cell.length_a   1.000
_cell.length_b   1.000
_cell.length_c   1.000
_cell.angle_alpha   90.00
_cell.angle_beta   90.00
_cell.angle_gamma   90.00
#
_symmetry.space_group_name_H-M   'P 1'
#
loop_
_entity.id
_entity.type
_entity.pdbx_description
1 polymer ?
#
loop_
_entity_poly.entity_id
_entity_poly.type
_entity_poly.pdbx_seq_one_letter_code
_entity_poly.pdbx_strand_id
1 'polypeptide(L)'
;MQLNIWRCGLAQERPLEEWLPVCRDMLNAFFLPDAETEAAMTLIEQQWQAIIAEGLGAQYGDAVPLSLLRDELAQRLDQERISQRFLAGPVNICTLMPMRSIPFKVVCLLE
;
A
#
# COMPACT_ATOMS: atom_id res chain seq x y z
N MET A 1 -7.96 24.24 -7.12
CA MET A 1 -9.34 24.25 -6.58
C MET A 1 -9.76 22.89 -6.02
N GLN A 2 -9.40 21.74 -6.63
CA GLN A 2 -9.71 20.39 -6.12
C GLN A 2 -9.00 20.01 -4.81
N LEU A 3 -7.72 20.37 -4.62
CA LEU A 3 -6.98 20.04 -3.38
C LEU A 3 -7.67 20.56 -2.11
N ASN A 4 -8.35 21.71 -2.18
CA ASN A 4 -9.06 22.27 -1.04
C ASN A 4 -10.33 21.47 -0.70
N ILE A 5 -11.02 20.93 -1.71
CA ILE A 5 -12.21 20.08 -1.54
C ILE A 5 -11.80 18.80 -0.80
N TRP A 6 -10.73 18.14 -1.29
CA TRP A 6 -10.19 16.95 -0.65
C TRP A 6 -9.68 17.23 0.76
N ARG A 7 -8.96 18.33 0.98
CA ARG A 7 -8.49 18.73 2.32
C ARG A 7 -9.65 18.88 3.32
N CYS A 8 -10.73 19.56 2.94
CA CYS A 8 -11.90 19.73 3.82
C CYS A 8 -12.66 18.42 4.01
N GLY A 9 -12.82 17.61 2.95
CA GLY A 9 -13.54 16.35 3.01
C GLY A 9 -12.84 15.31 3.89
N LEU A 10 -11.52 15.19 3.74
CA LEU A 10 -10.68 14.23 4.45
C LEU A 10 -10.41 14.62 5.92
N ALA A 11 -10.73 15.84 6.33
CA ALA A 11 -10.52 16.32 7.68
C ALA A 11 -11.56 15.81 8.70
N GLN A 12 -12.72 15.34 8.23
CA GLN A 12 -13.77 14.83 9.10
C GLN A 12 -13.60 13.32 9.32
N GLU A 13 -13.80 12.89 10.56
CA GLU A 13 -13.90 11.48 10.91
C GLU A 13 -15.17 10.88 10.31
N ARG A 14 -15.08 9.65 9.81
CA ARG A 14 -16.21 8.96 9.17
C ARG A 14 -16.25 7.49 9.58
N PRO A 15 -17.41 6.84 9.53
CA PRO A 15 -17.53 5.39 9.63
C PRO A 15 -16.62 4.67 8.63
N LEU A 16 -16.12 3.49 9.00
CA LEU A 16 -15.21 2.69 8.17
C LEU A 16 -15.73 2.42 6.75
N GLU A 17 -17.05 2.18 6.62
CA GLU A 17 -17.68 1.92 5.32
C GLU A 17 -17.62 3.11 4.36
N GLU A 18 -17.68 4.35 4.89
CA GLU A 18 -17.61 5.57 4.08
C GLU A 18 -16.21 5.86 3.55
N TRP A 19 -15.18 5.22 4.12
CA TRP A 19 -13.80 5.35 3.65
C TRP A 19 -13.51 4.49 2.42
N LEU A 20 -14.33 3.47 2.11
CA LEU A 20 -14.11 2.57 0.97
C LEU A 20 -13.93 3.28 -0.38
N PRO A 21 -14.84 4.17 -0.83
CA PRO A 21 -14.71 4.81 -2.14
C PRO A 21 -13.59 5.86 -2.19
N VAL A 22 -13.18 6.40 -1.03
CA VAL A 22 -12.28 7.56 -0.94
C VAL A 22 -10.96 7.34 -1.65
N CYS A 23 -10.33 6.17 -1.49
CA CYS A 23 -9.04 5.89 -2.12
C CYS A 23 -9.14 5.91 -3.65
N ARG A 24 -10.13 5.20 -4.21
CA ARG A 24 -10.34 5.14 -5.67
C ARG A 24 -10.69 6.51 -6.23
N ASP A 25 -11.55 7.26 -5.56
CA ASP A 25 -11.94 8.59 -5.99
C ASP A 25 -10.75 9.57 -5.98
N MET A 26 -9.86 9.48 -4.98
CA MET A 26 -8.62 10.26 -4.94
C MET A 26 -7.67 9.88 -6.08
N LEU A 27 -7.47 8.58 -6.30
CA LEU A 27 -6.61 8.09 -7.37
C LEU A 27 -7.07 8.61 -8.73
N ASN A 28 -8.37 8.51 -9.02
CA ASN A 28 -8.96 9.02 -10.26
C ASN A 28 -8.95 10.56 -10.37
N ALA A 29 -8.99 11.27 -9.24
CA ALA A 29 -9.00 12.73 -9.23
C ALA A 29 -7.60 13.36 -9.46
N PHE A 30 -6.53 12.69 -9.04
CA PHE A 30 -5.18 13.25 -9.02
C PHE A 30 -4.19 12.57 -9.96
N PHE A 31 -4.42 11.31 -10.32
CA PHE A 31 -3.51 10.55 -11.17
C PHE A 31 -4.17 10.22 -12.50
N LEU A 32 -3.39 10.40 -13.57
CA LEU A 32 -3.73 9.86 -14.88
C LEU A 32 -2.97 8.53 -15.00
N PRO A 33 -3.64 7.37 -15.06
CA PRO A 33 -2.98 6.07 -15.06
C PRO A 33 -2.19 5.86 -16.36
N ASP A 34 -0.99 5.31 -16.20
CA ASP A 34 -0.14 4.75 -17.26
C ASP A 34 0.19 3.29 -16.95
N ALA A 35 0.86 2.60 -17.88
CA ALA A 35 1.13 1.17 -17.77
C ALA A 35 1.98 0.76 -16.56
N GLU A 36 2.81 1.66 -16.01
CA GLU A 36 3.63 1.39 -14.83
C GLU A 36 2.87 1.72 -13.54
N THR A 37 2.13 2.82 -13.54
CA THR A 37 1.37 3.31 -12.39
C THR A 37 0.10 2.52 -12.12
N GLU A 38 -0.52 1.89 -13.12
CA GLU A 38 -1.74 1.08 -12.95
C GLU A 38 -1.55 -0.07 -11.96
N ALA A 39 -0.41 -0.75 -12.00
CA ALA A 39 -0.07 -1.81 -11.05
C ALA A 39 0.08 -1.25 -9.62
N ALA A 40 0.74 -0.09 -9.48
CA ALA A 40 0.91 0.55 -8.18
C ALA A 40 -0.41 1.10 -7.61
N MET A 41 -1.26 1.70 -8.45
CA MET A 41 -2.59 2.18 -8.07
C MET A 41 -3.48 1.03 -7.61
N THR A 42 -3.45 -0.10 -8.33
CA THR A 42 -4.18 -1.31 -7.95
C THR A 42 -3.71 -1.84 -6.59
N LEU A 43 -2.41 -1.82 -6.32
CA LEU A 43 -1.84 -2.24 -5.03
C LEU A 43 -2.37 -1.37 -3.89
N ILE A 44 -2.37 -0.04 -4.07
CA ILE A 44 -2.88 0.91 -3.07
C ILE A 44 -4.37 0.63 -2.79
N GLU A 45 -5.19 0.44 -3.82
CA GLU A 45 -6.60 0.11 -3.66
C GLU A 45 -6.82 -1.21 -2.90
N GLN A 46 -6.02 -2.24 -3.21
CA GLN A 46 -6.10 -3.54 -2.53
C GLN A 46 -5.77 -3.43 -1.05
N GLN A 47 -4.68 -2.74 -0.70
CA GLN A 47 -4.31 -2.54 0.71
C GLN A 47 -5.34 -1.70 1.45
N TRP A 48 -5.85 -0.64 0.83
CA TRP A 48 -6.91 0.18 1.40
C TRP A 48 -8.17 -0.63 1.70
N GLN A 49 -8.62 -1.44 0.75
CA GLN A 49 -9.79 -2.29 0.92
C GLN A 49 -9.57 -3.35 2.01
N ALA A 50 -8.37 -3.94 2.10
CA ALA A 50 -8.03 -4.92 3.13
C ALA A 50 -8.10 -4.33 4.54
N ILE A 51 -7.51 -3.15 4.75
CA ILE A 51 -7.54 -2.43 6.04
C ILE A 51 -8.98 -2.20 6.49
N ILE A 52 -9.82 -1.71 5.58
CA ILE A 52 -11.21 -1.40 5.91
C ILE A 52 -12.02 -2.69 6.17
N ALA A 53 -11.82 -3.73 5.35
CA ALA A 53 -12.52 -4.99 5.52
C ALA A 53 -12.20 -5.65 6.87
N GLU A 54 -10.95 -5.55 7.34
CA GLU A 54 -10.55 -6.03 8.67
C GLU A 54 -11.26 -5.25 9.79
N GLY A 55 -11.32 -3.92 9.69
CA GLY A 55 -12.04 -3.08 10.66
C GLY A 55 -13.54 -3.35 10.70
N LEU A 56 -14.16 -3.56 9.54
CA LEU A 56 -15.57 -3.94 9.42
C LEU A 56 -15.83 -5.36 9.96
N GLY A 57 -14.93 -6.31 9.70
CA GLY A 57 -15.00 -7.67 10.23
C GLY A 57 -14.92 -7.72 11.76
N ALA A 58 -14.19 -6.78 12.37
CA ALA A 58 -14.14 -6.58 13.81
C ALA A 58 -15.34 -5.80 14.38
N GLN A 59 -16.30 -5.38 13.54
CA GLN A 59 -17.47 -4.60 13.93
C GLN A 59 -17.13 -3.29 14.65
N TYR A 60 -16.07 -2.60 14.21
CA TYR A 60 -15.72 -1.30 14.77
C TYR A 60 -16.79 -0.26 14.41
N GLY A 61 -17.53 0.20 15.42
CA GLY A 61 -18.71 1.06 15.23
C GLY A 61 -18.43 2.56 15.30
N ASP A 62 -17.27 2.97 15.83
CA ASP A 62 -16.94 4.39 15.97
C ASP A 62 -16.39 4.97 14.65
N ALA A 63 -16.48 6.30 14.52
CA ALA A 63 -15.86 6.99 13.41
C ALA A 63 -14.33 6.87 13.49
N VAL A 64 -13.68 6.77 12.33
CA VAL A 64 -12.24 6.63 12.21
C VAL A 64 -11.65 7.90 11.57
N PRO A 65 -10.61 8.51 12.17
CA PRO A 65 -9.87 9.59 11.53
C PRO A 65 -8.98 9.05 10.41
N LEU A 66 -8.82 9.84 9.33
CA LEU A 66 -7.97 9.46 8.20
C LEU A 66 -6.53 9.14 8.59
N SER A 67 -5.98 9.81 9.61
CA SER A 67 -4.61 9.58 10.05
C SER A 67 -4.34 8.11 10.37
N LEU A 68 -5.30 7.42 10.99
CA LEU A 68 -5.15 6.02 11.35
C LEU A 68 -5.08 5.11 10.12
N LEU A 69 -5.97 5.33 9.15
CA LEU A 69 -5.97 4.57 7.89
C LEU A 69 -4.73 4.85 7.05
N ARG A 70 -4.27 6.11 7.01
CA ARG A 70 -3.06 6.53 6.31
C ARG A 70 -1.82 5.86 6.90
N ASP A 71 -1.69 5.86 8.23
CA ASP A 71 -0.50 5.33 8.90
C ASP A 71 -0.44 3.81 8.73
N GLU A 72 -1.57 3.10 8.82
CA GLU A 72 -1.65 1.67 8.52
C GLU A 72 -1.35 1.36 7.04
N LEU A 73 -1.89 2.15 6.10
CA LEU A 73 -1.59 1.99 4.68
C LEU A 73 -0.10 2.16 4.39
N ALA A 74 0.53 3.18 4.97
CA ALA A 74 1.97 3.41 4.84
C ALA A 74 2.77 2.22 5.38
N GLN A 75 2.39 1.70 6.55
CA GLN A 75 3.05 0.54 7.14
C GLN A 75 2.92 -0.71 6.27
N ARG A 76 1.75 -0.98 5.68
CA ARG A 76 1.56 -2.13 4.78
C ARG A 76 2.37 -2.00 3.51
N LEU A 77 2.36 -0.83 2.87
CA LEU A 77 3.12 -0.57 1.65
C LEU A 77 4.64 -0.67 1.89
N ASP A 78 5.14 -0.23 3.05
CA ASP A 78 6.56 -0.37 3.42
C ASP A 78 6.96 -1.85 3.63
N GLN A 79 6.04 -2.67 4.14
CA GLN A 79 6.25 -4.11 4.31
C GLN A 79 6.14 -4.88 2.98
N GLU A 80 5.42 -4.32 2.01
CA GLU A 80 5.18 -4.92 0.71
C GLU A 80 6.46 -4.88 -0.13
N ARG A 81 7.32 -5.87 0.06
CA ARG A 81 8.54 -6.01 -0.71
C ARG A 81 8.18 -6.33 -2.16
N ILE A 82 8.40 -5.37 -3.05
CA ILE A 82 8.37 -5.59 -4.51
C ILE A 82 9.58 -6.43 -4.91
N SER A 83 9.58 -7.70 -4.56
CA SER A 83 10.61 -8.67 -4.96
C SER A 83 10.30 -9.24 -6.35
N GLN A 84 10.04 -8.39 -7.33
CA GLN A 84 9.70 -8.83 -8.70
C GLN A 84 10.86 -9.52 -9.44
N ARG A 85 12.09 -9.46 -8.92
CA ARG A 85 13.27 -9.97 -9.63
C ARG A 85 14.28 -10.70 -8.74
N PHE A 86 13.80 -11.58 -7.87
CA PHE A 86 14.70 -12.61 -7.33
C PHE A 86 14.88 -13.70 -8.42
N LEU A 87 16.08 -13.81 -9.00
CA LEU A 87 16.47 -14.67 -10.15
C LEU A 87 16.21 -14.14 -11.57
N ALA A 88 16.01 -12.84 -11.76
CA ALA A 88 15.97 -12.26 -13.11
C ALA A 88 17.38 -11.86 -13.58
N GLY A 89 18.20 -12.84 -13.95
CA GLY A 89 19.54 -12.64 -14.52
C GLY A 89 20.68 -13.34 -13.76
N PRO A 90 21.93 -13.21 -14.26
CA PRO A 90 23.09 -13.93 -13.71
C PRO A 90 23.60 -13.39 -12.36
N VAL A 91 23.20 -12.18 -11.96
CA VAL A 91 23.61 -11.53 -10.71
C VAL A 91 22.38 -11.08 -9.93
N ASN A 92 22.31 -11.43 -8.65
CA ASN A 92 21.22 -11.04 -7.75
C ASN A 92 21.75 -10.10 -6.67
N ILE A 93 21.11 -8.93 -6.52
CA ILE A 93 21.35 -8.01 -5.41
C ILE A 93 20.12 -8.09 -4.51
N CYS A 94 20.31 -8.52 -3.26
CA CYS A 94 19.21 -8.73 -2.33
C CYS A 94 19.69 -8.60 -0.88
N THR A 95 18.74 -8.45 0.04
CA THR A 95 18.99 -8.54 1.48
C THR A 95 18.94 -10.00 1.94
N LEU A 96 19.64 -10.30 3.04
CA LEU A 96 19.58 -11.61 3.70
C LEU A 96 18.15 -11.86 4.20
N MET A 97 17.52 -12.92 3.70
CA MET A 97 16.18 -13.35 4.11
C MET A 97 16.30 -14.57 5.02
N PRO A 98 15.64 -14.59 6.19
CA PRO A 98 15.64 -15.77 7.06
C PRO A 98 14.98 -16.96 6.35
N MET A 99 15.40 -18.18 6.70
CA MET A 99 14.84 -19.44 6.19
C MET A 99 14.98 -19.68 4.68
N ARG A 100 15.78 -18.87 3.98
CA ARG A 100 16.01 -19.01 2.53
C ARG A 100 17.48 -19.16 2.23
N SER A 101 17.96 -20.41 2.27
CA SER A 101 19.32 -20.77 1.85
C SER A 101 19.26 -21.41 0.46
N ILE A 102 19.78 -20.71 -0.54
CA ILE A 102 19.90 -21.20 -1.91
C ILE A 102 21.40 -21.37 -2.21
N PRO A 103 21.85 -22.52 -2.71
CA PRO A 103 23.25 -22.74 -3.02
C PRO A 103 23.67 -21.90 -4.24
N PHE A 104 24.64 -21.01 -4.05
CA PHE A 104 25.27 -20.24 -5.13
C PHE A 104 26.76 -20.58 -5.22
N LYS A 105 27.32 -20.50 -6.44
CA LYS A 105 28.77 -20.68 -6.66
C LYS A 105 29.60 -19.54 -6.04
N VAL A 106 29.04 -18.34 -5.99
CA VAL A 106 29.67 -17.13 -5.43
C VAL A 106 28.65 -16.39 -4.57
N VAL A 107 29.06 -15.97 -3.38
CA VAL A 107 28.25 -15.17 -2.44
C VAL A 107 29.12 -14.00 -1.98
N CYS A 108 28.61 -12.78 -2.12
CA CYS A 108 29.27 -11.55 -1.65
C CYS A 108 28.38 -10.89 -0.58
N LEU A 109 28.98 -10.45 0.52
CA LEU A 109 28.34 -9.63 1.54
C LEU A 109 28.88 -8.20 1.42
N LEU A 110 27.98 -7.22 1.36
CA LEU A 110 28.32 -5.80 1.28
C LEU A 110 27.88 -5.13 2.59
N GLU A 111 28.74 -4.28 3.15
CA GLU A 111 28.44 -3.43 4.32
C GLU A 111 27.74 -2.13 3.92
#